data_AF-A0A6M3J2T5-F1
#
_entry.id   AF-A0A6M3J2T5-F1
#
_cell.length_a   1.000
_cell.length_b   1.000
_cell.length_c   1.000
_cell.angle_alpha   90.00
_cell.angle_beta   90.00
_cell.angle_gamma   90.00
#
_symmetry.space_group_name_H-M   'P 1'
#
loop_
_entity.id
_entity.type
_entity.pdbx_description
1 polymer ?
#
loop_
_entity_poly.entity_id
_entity_poly.type
_entity_poly.pdbx_seq_one_letter_code
_entity_poly.pdbx_strand_id
1 'polypeptide(L)'
;MSVTCATLRQYTSEELNDWNNFTTTEAGSSGATTIISTSLLEYDNSYFDNHWALVTSGTYIGSKRKIERHDNNYGLLDCYRAFGGQIATSVTFEVHKYDPDTILDKINVALREIFPKLRVNIIDDTIMGGNYVPNAHFEDCASSSYPDFWRNSGAGSSVAENTTYIRGGKKSAALTRVNNNCYLYISAAEYPQLFNLQGQTIRIFARVLASSASQARIELYSKQSDGTEDTTQVSDYHTGGGLFETLELSSGAVLSDAVDVSIRLTNNTTNGTVYWDDVWVVTDSREYFVPTSFEKVNKVFLLDAAYDDLNFIGETELYQWHQSIDSQGRLKIVSDESWTNRVRLYGMGKLSTLSDDTDTTELNDTQARLIAVNAALGVLENTKMASSVYEANAIERDISRMTLKKMQLERKIGQGNPAGVITMRKRYW
;
A
#
# COMPACT_ATOMS: atom_id res chain seq x y z
N MET A 1 -10.24 3.35 -12.33
CA MET A 1 -9.52 3.05 -13.57
C MET A 1 -8.07 2.89 -13.20
N SER A 2 -7.38 1.90 -13.76
CA SER A 2 -5.97 1.68 -13.49
C SER A 2 -5.29 1.32 -14.81
N VAL A 3 -4.00 1.65 -14.91
CA VAL A 3 -3.17 1.37 -16.09
C VAL A 3 -1.98 0.54 -15.64
N THR A 4 -1.63 -0.49 -16.40
CA THR A 4 -0.50 -1.36 -16.09
C THR A 4 0.83 -0.71 -16.43
N CYS A 5 1.90 -1.16 -15.79
CA CYS A 5 3.27 -0.80 -16.13
C CYS A 5 3.59 -1.10 -17.60
N ALA A 6 3.22 -2.27 -18.10
CA ALA A 6 3.39 -2.62 -19.52
C ALA A 6 2.72 -1.60 -20.47
N THR A 7 1.53 -1.11 -20.13
CA THR A 7 0.83 -0.08 -20.93
C THR A 7 1.55 1.26 -20.89
N LEU A 8 2.05 1.68 -19.72
CA LEU A 8 2.83 2.92 -19.60
C LEU A 8 4.17 2.84 -20.34
N ARG A 9 4.82 1.66 -20.31
CA ARG A 9 6.03 1.37 -21.06
C ARG A 9 5.78 1.46 -22.56
N GLN A 10 4.72 0.80 -23.06
CA GLN A 10 4.26 0.95 -24.43
C GLN A 10 4.05 2.41 -24.83
N TYR A 11 3.26 3.17 -24.07
CA TYR A 11 3.03 4.59 -24.39
C TYR A 11 4.32 5.40 -24.38
N THR A 12 5.23 5.13 -23.45
CA THR A 12 6.52 5.82 -23.40
C THR A 12 7.36 5.51 -24.64
N SER A 13 7.40 4.25 -25.07
CA SER A 13 8.10 3.84 -26.30
C SER A 13 7.45 4.40 -27.57
N GLU A 14 6.12 4.53 -27.61
CA GLU A 14 5.41 5.22 -28.69
C GLU A 14 5.83 6.71 -28.76
N GLU A 15 5.99 7.40 -27.63
CA GLU A 15 6.48 8.78 -27.60
C GLU A 15 7.94 8.91 -28.04
N LEU A 16 8.76 7.90 -27.74
CA LEU A 16 10.16 7.81 -28.16
C LEU A 16 10.31 7.36 -29.62
N ASN A 17 9.22 6.93 -30.27
CA ASN A 17 9.21 6.29 -31.60
C ASN A 17 10.11 5.04 -31.67
N ASP A 18 10.17 4.25 -30.59
CA ASP A 18 10.94 3.01 -30.53
C ASP A 18 10.09 1.77 -30.20
N TRP A 19 8.76 1.90 -30.22
CA TRP A 19 7.85 0.78 -29.99
C TRP A 19 7.85 -0.23 -31.14
N ASN A 20 8.35 -1.44 -30.87
CA ASN A 20 8.27 -2.59 -31.77
C ASN A 20 7.89 -3.84 -30.97
N ASN A 21 6.83 -4.54 -31.37
CA ASN A 21 6.33 -5.76 -30.71
C ASN A 21 6.16 -6.89 -31.72
N PHE A 22 6.64 -8.07 -31.35
CA PHE A 22 6.74 -9.23 -32.23
C PHE A 22 6.32 -10.50 -31.50
N THR A 23 6.14 -11.56 -32.28
CA THR A 23 5.93 -12.92 -31.76
C THR A 23 6.93 -13.84 -32.44
N THR A 24 7.61 -14.69 -31.67
CA THR A 24 8.55 -15.67 -32.22
C THR A 24 7.81 -16.67 -33.10
N THR A 25 8.38 -16.97 -34.25
CA THR A 25 7.84 -17.98 -35.18
C THR A 25 8.57 -19.31 -35.04
N GLU A 26 9.81 -19.27 -34.56
CA GLU A 26 10.63 -20.46 -34.32
C GLU A 26 11.31 -20.37 -32.95
N ALA A 27 11.72 -21.52 -32.43
CA ALA A 27 12.53 -21.54 -31.22
C ALA A 27 13.94 -20.99 -31.52
N GLY A 28 14.49 -20.20 -30.61
CA GLY A 28 15.85 -19.68 -30.71
C GLY A 28 16.92 -20.78 -30.70
N SER A 29 18.20 -20.42 -30.60
CA SER A 29 19.29 -21.39 -30.49
C SER A 29 19.25 -22.12 -29.15
N SER A 30 19.78 -23.35 -29.09
CA SER A 30 19.94 -24.08 -27.82
C SER A 30 20.92 -23.38 -26.86
N GLY A 31 21.78 -22.50 -27.37
CA GLY A 31 22.62 -21.60 -26.59
C GLY A 31 21.87 -20.44 -25.93
N ALA A 32 20.56 -20.32 -26.18
CA ALA A 32 19.68 -19.30 -25.60
C ALA A 32 20.09 -17.86 -25.94
N THR A 33 20.85 -17.64 -27.00
CA THR A 33 21.33 -16.31 -27.42
C THR A 33 20.52 -15.70 -28.55
N THR A 34 19.50 -16.39 -29.09
CA THR A 34 18.77 -15.88 -30.26
C THR A 34 17.27 -15.84 -30.05
N ILE A 35 16.62 -14.91 -30.74
CA ILE A 35 15.17 -14.80 -30.92
C ILE A 35 14.90 -14.82 -32.42
N ILE A 36 13.91 -15.61 -32.86
CA ILE A 36 13.59 -15.78 -34.29
C ILE A 36 12.12 -15.42 -34.52
N SER A 37 11.87 -14.48 -35.43
CA SER A 37 10.53 -14.06 -35.86
C SER A 37 10.54 -13.65 -37.32
N THR A 38 9.61 -14.18 -38.13
CA THR A 38 9.49 -13.78 -39.55
C THR A 38 9.13 -12.31 -39.73
N SER A 39 8.50 -11.65 -38.75
CA SER A 39 8.22 -10.21 -38.83
C SER A 39 9.48 -9.35 -38.80
N LEU A 40 10.61 -9.89 -38.33
CA LEU A 40 11.89 -9.19 -38.35
C LEU A 40 12.52 -9.14 -39.75
N LEU A 41 11.98 -9.88 -40.72
CA LEU A 41 12.38 -9.83 -42.12
C LEU A 41 11.99 -8.50 -42.80
N GLU A 42 11.06 -7.74 -42.20
CA GLU A 42 10.58 -6.46 -42.73
C GLU A 42 11.57 -5.30 -42.51
N TYR A 43 12.59 -5.51 -41.69
CA TYR A 43 13.58 -4.50 -41.33
C TYR A 43 14.93 -4.81 -41.99
N ASP A 44 15.67 -3.76 -42.35
CA ASP A 44 17.00 -3.91 -42.94
C ASP A 44 17.97 -4.59 -41.98
N ASN A 45 19.00 -5.24 -42.53
CA ASN A 45 20.08 -5.82 -41.73
C ASN A 45 20.69 -4.76 -40.82
N SER A 46 21.00 -5.13 -39.57
CA SER A 46 21.53 -4.24 -38.54
C SER A 46 20.58 -3.16 -38.01
N TYR A 47 19.30 -3.13 -38.43
CA TYR A 47 18.35 -2.11 -37.94
C TYR A 47 18.21 -2.12 -36.42
N PHE A 48 18.15 -3.33 -35.82
CA PHE A 48 18.04 -3.51 -34.37
C PHE A 48 19.38 -3.71 -33.65
N ASP A 49 20.51 -3.47 -34.29
CA ASP A 49 21.81 -3.60 -33.61
C ASP A 49 21.89 -2.63 -32.42
N ASN A 50 22.43 -3.10 -31.30
CA ASN A 50 22.51 -2.37 -30.03
C ASN A 50 21.17 -2.01 -29.35
N HIS A 51 20.04 -2.46 -29.88
CA HIS A 51 18.73 -2.33 -29.22
C HIS A 51 18.59 -3.37 -28.10
N TRP A 52 17.48 -3.35 -27.38
CA TRP A 52 17.15 -4.28 -26.29
C TRP A 52 15.92 -5.08 -26.65
N ALA A 53 16.03 -6.40 -26.63
CA ALA A 53 14.89 -7.29 -26.67
C ALA A 53 14.37 -7.54 -25.24
N LEU A 54 13.07 -7.39 -25.01
CA LEU A 54 12.38 -7.75 -23.77
C LEU A 54 11.33 -8.83 -24.07
N VAL A 55 11.41 -9.95 -23.38
CA VAL A 55 10.44 -11.04 -23.49
C VAL A 55 9.19 -10.70 -22.67
N THR A 56 8.01 -10.73 -23.29
CA THR A 56 6.75 -10.29 -22.68
C THR A 56 5.73 -11.41 -22.47
N SER A 57 6.09 -12.65 -22.82
CA SER A 57 5.32 -13.85 -22.47
C SER A 57 6.19 -15.10 -22.41
N GLY A 58 5.60 -16.24 -22.03
CA GLY A 58 6.29 -17.52 -21.93
C GLY A 58 7.17 -17.65 -20.68
N THR A 59 8.01 -18.69 -20.66
CA THR A 59 8.81 -19.09 -19.49
C THR A 59 9.76 -18.01 -18.98
N TYR A 60 10.26 -17.15 -19.87
CA TYR A 60 11.28 -16.16 -19.57
C TYR A 60 10.74 -14.72 -19.63
N ILE A 61 9.44 -14.53 -19.39
CA ILE A 61 8.81 -13.20 -19.28
C ILE A 61 9.61 -12.28 -18.33
N GLY A 62 9.72 -11.00 -18.71
CA GLY A 62 10.50 -9.99 -18.00
C GLY A 62 12.01 -10.06 -18.27
N SER A 63 12.50 -11.11 -18.94
CA SER A 63 13.92 -11.19 -19.31
C SER A 63 14.23 -10.25 -20.47
N LYS A 64 15.27 -9.42 -20.32
CA LYS A 64 15.77 -8.55 -21.38
C LYS A 64 17.21 -8.84 -21.77
N ARG A 65 17.57 -8.63 -23.04
CA ARG A 65 18.94 -8.75 -23.54
C ARG A 65 19.24 -7.68 -24.57
N LYS A 66 20.48 -7.18 -24.55
CA LYS A 66 20.97 -6.30 -25.59
C LYS A 66 21.27 -7.12 -26.86
N ILE A 67 20.79 -6.63 -27.99
CA ILE A 67 20.94 -7.22 -29.31
C ILE A 67 22.34 -6.85 -29.82
N GLU A 68 23.10 -7.88 -30.14
CA GLU A 68 24.41 -7.77 -30.79
C GLU A 68 24.26 -7.58 -32.29
N ARG A 69 23.38 -8.37 -32.91
CA ARG A 69 23.19 -8.38 -34.36
C ARG A 69 21.75 -8.73 -34.74
N HIS A 70 21.21 -8.02 -35.72
CA HIS A 70 19.98 -8.38 -36.43
C HIS A 70 20.32 -8.85 -37.85
N ASP A 71 19.95 -10.11 -38.14
CA ASP A 71 20.06 -10.73 -39.46
C ASP A 71 18.68 -10.87 -40.09
N ASN A 72 18.43 -10.04 -41.10
CA ASN A 72 17.15 -9.98 -41.79
C ASN A 72 16.93 -11.12 -42.79
N ASN A 73 17.93 -11.96 -43.09
CA ASN A 73 17.71 -13.12 -43.97
C ASN A 73 16.99 -14.26 -43.25
N TYR A 74 17.11 -14.30 -41.92
CA TYR A 74 16.54 -15.35 -41.07
C TYR A 74 15.52 -14.81 -40.06
N GLY A 75 15.32 -13.49 -40.01
CA GLY A 75 14.43 -12.86 -39.03
C GLY A 75 14.96 -13.08 -37.61
N LEU A 76 16.27 -12.93 -37.44
CA LEU A 76 17.00 -13.38 -36.26
C LEU A 76 17.61 -12.20 -35.52
N LEU A 77 17.48 -12.20 -34.19
CA LEU A 77 18.21 -11.32 -33.29
C LEU A 77 19.21 -12.17 -32.49
N ASP A 78 20.50 -11.91 -32.68
CA ASP A 78 21.57 -12.41 -31.82
C ASP A 78 21.73 -11.45 -30.63
N CYS A 79 21.73 -12.00 -29.41
CA CYS A 79 21.90 -11.26 -28.17
C CYS A 79 23.30 -11.47 -27.58
N TYR A 80 23.89 -10.42 -27.01
CA TYR A 80 25.22 -10.48 -26.38
C TYR A 80 25.34 -11.51 -25.24
N ARG A 81 24.21 -11.91 -24.63
CA ARG A 81 24.16 -12.87 -23.54
C ARG A 81 22.96 -13.78 -23.67
N ALA A 82 23.12 -15.01 -23.23
CA ALA A 82 22.05 -15.99 -23.18
C ALA A 82 20.90 -15.56 -22.23
N PHE A 83 19.67 -15.87 -22.61
CA PHE A 83 18.51 -15.89 -21.72
C PHE A 83 18.63 -17.03 -20.68
N GLY A 84 17.64 -17.19 -19.80
CA GLY A 84 17.60 -18.33 -18.87
C GLY A 84 17.46 -19.69 -19.55
N GLY A 85 17.19 -19.70 -20.86
CA GLY A 85 17.17 -20.86 -21.75
C GLY A 85 16.58 -20.47 -23.10
N GLN A 86 16.40 -21.45 -23.98
CA GLN A 86 15.91 -21.24 -25.35
C GLN A 86 14.54 -20.55 -25.34
N ILE A 87 14.43 -19.43 -26.06
CA ILE A 87 13.13 -18.78 -26.27
C ILE A 87 12.30 -19.65 -27.21
N ALA A 88 11.13 -20.09 -26.76
CA ALA A 88 10.25 -20.96 -27.53
C ALA A 88 9.56 -20.21 -28.69
N THR A 89 8.90 -20.95 -29.58
CA THR A 89 7.96 -20.38 -30.57
C THR A 89 6.72 -19.80 -29.87
N SER A 90 6.01 -18.88 -30.54
CA SER A 90 4.79 -18.22 -30.04
C SER A 90 4.98 -17.42 -28.74
N VAL A 91 6.22 -16.97 -28.48
CA VAL A 91 6.57 -16.07 -27.38
C VAL A 91 6.55 -14.64 -27.91
N THR A 92 5.80 -13.77 -27.25
CA THR A 92 5.80 -12.33 -27.54
C THR A 92 7.03 -11.66 -26.94
N PHE A 93 7.58 -10.70 -27.66
CA PHE A 93 8.70 -9.89 -27.20
C PHE A 93 8.65 -8.51 -27.85
N GLU A 94 9.29 -7.55 -27.22
CA GLU A 94 9.39 -6.19 -27.70
C GLU A 94 10.86 -5.83 -27.94
N VAL A 95 11.11 -4.90 -28.86
CA VAL A 95 12.45 -4.37 -29.14
C VAL A 95 12.46 -2.86 -28.92
N HIS A 96 13.36 -2.41 -28.06
CA HIS A 96 13.47 -1.01 -27.61
C HIS A 96 14.86 -0.45 -27.92
N LYS A 97 14.94 0.82 -28.29
CA LYS A 97 16.24 1.48 -28.48
C LYS A 97 16.92 1.72 -27.14
N TYR A 98 16.14 2.03 -26.13
CA TYR A 98 16.60 2.29 -24.77
C TYR A 98 16.43 1.05 -23.90
N ASP A 99 17.22 0.95 -22.82
CA ASP A 99 17.06 -0.13 -21.86
C ASP A 99 15.67 -0.06 -21.20
N PRO A 100 14.84 -1.13 -21.25
CA PRO A 100 13.54 -1.18 -20.60
C PRO A 100 13.53 -0.75 -19.12
N ASP A 101 14.60 -1.03 -18.34
CA ASP A 101 14.65 -0.57 -16.94
C ASP A 101 14.83 0.95 -16.85
N THR A 102 15.58 1.55 -17.79
CA THR A 102 15.71 3.01 -17.85
C THR A 102 14.36 3.65 -18.16
N ILE A 103 13.54 3.02 -19.02
CA ILE A 103 12.18 3.47 -19.30
C ILE A 103 11.32 3.38 -18.02
N LEU A 104 11.34 2.24 -17.31
CA LEU A 104 10.61 2.05 -16.06
C LEU A 104 11.03 3.05 -14.97
N ASP A 105 12.32 3.27 -14.78
CA ASP A 105 12.84 4.25 -13.83
C ASP A 105 12.31 5.65 -14.13
N LYS A 106 12.30 6.06 -15.41
CA LYS A 106 11.78 7.36 -15.81
C LYS A 106 10.26 7.46 -15.69
N ILE A 107 9.52 6.37 -15.86
CA ILE A 107 8.09 6.30 -15.54
C ILE A 107 7.87 6.55 -14.04
N ASN A 108 8.62 5.88 -13.17
CA ASN A 108 8.50 6.06 -11.72
C ASN A 108 8.91 7.46 -11.24
N VAL A 109 9.93 8.06 -11.86
CA VAL A 109 10.29 9.47 -11.61
C VAL A 109 9.14 10.39 -12.04
N ALA A 110 8.58 10.20 -13.24
CA ALA A 110 7.45 10.99 -13.72
C ALA A 110 6.21 10.86 -12.83
N LEU A 111 5.89 9.66 -12.33
CA LEU A 111 4.80 9.42 -11.36
C LEU A 111 5.02 10.17 -10.04
N ARG A 112 6.27 10.31 -9.60
CA ARG A 112 6.61 11.04 -8.37
C ARG A 112 6.54 12.56 -8.57
N GLU A 113 7.08 13.06 -9.67
CA GLU A 113 7.20 14.50 -9.95
C GLU A 113 5.90 15.16 -10.38
N ILE A 114 4.93 14.40 -10.89
CA ILE A 114 3.64 14.96 -11.31
C ILE A 114 2.77 15.40 -10.12
N PHE A 115 3.06 14.95 -8.91
CA PHE A 115 2.37 15.38 -7.70
C PHE A 115 2.64 16.88 -7.44
N PRO A 116 1.64 17.70 -7.05
CA PRO A 116 0.27 17.35 -6.64
C PRO A 116 -0.79 17.38 -7.76
N LYS A 117 -0.37 17.52 -9.02
CA LYS A 117 -1.28 17.70 -10.16
C LYS A 117 -2.09 16.44 -10.45
N LEU A 118 -1.41 15.31 -10.58
CA LEU A 118 -2.03 13.99 -10.54
C LEU A 118 -1.80 13.37 -9.16
N ARG A 119 -2.84 12.75 -8.62
CA ARG A 119 -2.87 12.27 -7.24
C ARG A 119 -4.00 11.26 -7.05
N VAL A 120 -3.86 10.44 -6.02
CA VAL A 120 -4.96 9.61 -5.52
C VAL A 120 -5.70 10.41 -4.46
N ASN A 121 -7.03 10.47 -4.55
CA ASN A 121 -7.82 10.99 -3.44
C ASN A 121 -8.07 9.84 -2.46
N ILE A 122 -7.66 10.03 -1.23
CA ILE A 122 -7.75 9.02 -0.18
C ILE A 122 -8.86 9.41 0.77
N ILE A 123 -9.74 8.44 1.03
CA ILE A 123 -10.70 8.48 2.11
C ILE A 123 -10.37 7.32 3.04
N ASP A 124 -10.12 7.64 4.31
CA ASP A 124 -9.80 6.67 5.36
C ASP A 124 -10.74 6.88 6.54
N ASP A 125 -11.49 5.84 6.91
CA ASP A 125 -12.38 5.79 8.08
C ASP A 125 -12.00 4.68 9.08
N THR A 126 -10.73 4.27 9.06
CA THR A 126 -10.20 3.24 9.96
C THR A 126 -9.83 3.78 11.34
N ILE A 127 -9.68 5.10 11.48
CA ILE A 127 -9.27 5.73 12.73
C ILE A 127 -10.44 5.80 13.69
N MET A 128 -10.29 5.17 14.87
CA MET A 128 -11.18 5.40 16.01
C MET A 128 -10.72 6.64 16.78
N GLY A 129 -11.62 7.60 16.96
CA GLY A 129 -11.37 8.78 17.78
C GLY A 129 -11.01 8.39 19.23
N GLY A 130 -9.87 8.86 19.71
CA GLY A 130 -9.31 8.76 21.05
C GLY A 130 -8.26 7.67 21.23
N ASN A 131 -8.01 6.85 20.22
CA ASN A 131 -7.37 5.56 20.44
C ASN A 131 -5.83 5.59 20.38
N TYR A 132 -5.19 5.17 21.46
CA TYR A 132 -3.73 5.01 21.57
C TYR A 132 -3.19 3.71 20.95
N VAL A 133 -4.08 2.84 20.49
CA VAL A 133 -3.71 1.51 19.99
C VAL A 133 -3.60 1.54 18.47
N PRO A 134 -2.42 1.26 17.87
CA PRO A 134 -2.27 1.10 16.44
C PRO A 134 -2.96 -0.17 15.96
N ASN A 135 -3.45 -0.14 14.71
CA ASN A 135 -4.09 -1.29 14.06
C ASN A 135 -5.14 -1.99 14.95
N ALA A 136 -5.88 -1.19 15.72
CA ALA A 136 -6.78 -1.71 16.74
C ALA A 136 -8.03 -2.41 16.18
N HIS A 137 -8.26 -2.21 14.87
CA HIS A 137 -9.31 -2.79 14.05
C HIS A 137 -8.78 -3.98 13.22
N PHE A 138 -7.51 -4.39 13.40
CA PHE A 138 -6.90 -5.61 12.88
C PHE A 138 -6.96 -5.82 11.34
N GLU A 139 -6.91 -4.75 10.57
CA GLU A 139 -6.95 -4.82 9.10
C GLU A 139 -5.57 -5.03 8.48
N ASP A 140 -4.53 -4.48 9.12
CA ASP A 140 -3.17 -4.56 8.64
C ASP A 140 -2.51 -5.81 9.22
N CYS A 141 -2.18 -6.76 8.35
CA CYS A 141 -1.52 -8.00 8.72
C CYS A 141 -0.43 -8.28 7.68
N ALA A 142 0.80 -7.90 7.98
CA ALA A 142 1.97 -8.21 7.15
C ALA A 142 2.24 -9.72 7.09
N SER A 143 1.66 -10.49 8.02
CA SER A 143 1.64 -11.95 8.00
C SER A 143 0.27 -12.47 8.40
N SER A 144 -0.10 -13.65 7.90
CA SER A 144 -1.35 -14.34 8.28
C SER A 144 -1.40 -14.80 9.74
N SER A 145 -0.37 -14.52 10.53
CA SER A 145 -0.17 -15.07 11.89
C SER A 145 -0.64 -14.13 12.99
N TYR A 146 -0.56 -12.82 12.78
CA TYR A 146 -1.05 -11.81 13.71
C TYR A 146 -1.11 -10.43 13.04
N PRO A 147 -1.99 -9.54 13.52
CA PRO A 147 -2.05 -8.15 13.07
C PRO A 147 -0.76 -7.37 13.34
N ASP A 148 -0.44 -6.41 12.49
CA ASP A 148 0.72 -5.54 12.65
C ASP A 148 0.72 -4.86 14.02
N PHE A 149 1.89 -4.78 14.65
CA PHE A 149 2.12 -4.32 16.04
C PHE A 149 1.59 -5.23 17.16
N TRP A 150 0.76 -6.22 16.86
CA TRP A 150 0.25 -7.16 17.84
C TRP A 150 1.06 -8.45 17.89
N ARG A 151 0.99 -9.15 19.03
CA ARG A 151 1.73 -10.39 19.29
C ARG A 151 0.86 -11.40 20.01
N ASN A 152 1.16 -12.67 19.80
CA ASN A 152 0.48 -13.77 20.47
C ASN A 152 1.32 -14.30 21.64
N SER A 153 0.67 -14.67 22.74
CA SER A 153 1.27 -15.33 23.90
C SER A 153 0.48 -16.56 24.30
N GLY A 154 1.14 -17.52 24.96
CA GLY A 154 0.54 -18.76 25.46
C GLY A 154 0.92 -19.96 24.62
N ALA A 155 1.47 -20.99 25.26
CA ALA A 155 1.97 -22.18 24.58
C ALA A 155 0.85 -22.95 23.86
N GLY A 156 1.04 -23.21 22.56
CA GLY A 156 0.08 -23.92 21.70
C GLY A 156 -1.08 -23.06 21.19
N SER A 157 -1.13 -21.78 21.53
CA SER A 157 -2.12 -20.85 20.97
C SER A 157 -1.76 -20.40 19.55
N SER A 158 -2.77 -19.94 18.82
CA SER A 158 -2.58 -19.32 17.51
C SER A 158 -3.42 -18.07 17.37
N VAL A 159 -2.95 -17.15 16.53
CA VAL A 159 -3.73 -16.01 16.04
C VAL A 159 -3.81 -16.16 14.52
N ALA A 160 -4.94 -15.76 13.96
CA ALA A 160 -5.15 -15.75 12.52
C ALA A 160 -6.03 -14.58 12.13
N GLU A 161 -5.89 -14.13 10.89
CA GLU A 161 -6.85 -13.25 10.26
C GLU A 161 -8.19 -13.97 10.10
N ASN A 162 -9.29 -13.27 10.40
CA ASN A 162 -10.63 -13.79 10.21
C ASN A 162 -11.47 -12.81 9.38
N THR A 163 -12.13 -13.35 8.36
CA THR A 163 -12.99 -12.60 7.43
C THR A 163 -14.47 -12.97 7.54
N THR A 164 -14.84 -13.76 8.55
CA THR A 164 -16.24 -14.23 8.74
C THR A 164 -16.93 -13.48 9.87
N TYR A 165 -16.30 -13.42 11.04
CA TYR A 165 -16.82 -12.73 12.22
C TYR A 165 -16.15 -11.37 12.39
N ILE A 166 -16.67 -10.37 11.71
CA ILE A 166 -16.11 -9.02 11.68
C ILE A 166 -17.13 -8.06 12.31
N ARG A 167 -16.67 -7.11 13.11
CA ARG A 167 -17.49 -6.02 13.62
C ARG A 167 -17.22 -4.73 12.86
N GLY A 168 -15.96 -4.42 12.55
CA GLY A 168 -15.55 -3.27 11.77
C GLY A 168 -14.60 -3.69 10.65
N GLY A 169 -14.69 -3.06 9.49
CA GLY A 169 -13.77 -3.34 8.39
C GLY A 169 -14.00 -4.68 7.66
N LYS A 170 -12.95 -5.35 7.18
CA LYS A 170 -12.98 -6.64 6.45
C LYS A 170 -12.36 -7.78 7.25
N LYS A 171 -11.67 -7.48 8.35
CA LYS A 171 -10.92 -8.47 9.11
C LYS A 171 -11.11 -8.23 10.60
N SER A 172 -10.96 -9.32 11.34
CA SER A 172 -10.82 -9.29 12.79
C SER A 172 -9.75 -10.30 13.20
N ALA A 173 -9.29 -10.25 14.45
CA ALA A 173 -8.29 -11.17 14.96
C ALA A 173 -8.95 -12.41 15.60
N ALA A 174 -8.64 -13.60 15.09
CA ALA A 174 -9.08 -14.86 15.68
C ALA A 174 -8.00 -15.43 16.60
N LEU A 175 -8.17 -15.29 17.92
CA LEU A 175 -7.28 -15.85 18.94
C LEU A 175 -7.78 -17.22 19.40
N THR A 176 -7.02 -18.27 19.09
CA THR A 176 -7.35 -19.65 19.42
C THR A 176 -6.54 -20.15 20.61
N ARG A 177 -7.24 -20.62 21.63
CA ARG A 177 -6.68 -21.25 22.83
C ARG A 177 -6.61 -22.76 22.70
N VAL A 178 -5.45 -23.33 23.03
CA VAL A 178 -5.23 -24.78 23.15
C VAL A 178 -4.54 -25.11 24.47
N ASN A 179 -5.31 -25.65 25.42
CA ASN A 179 -4.92 -26.15 26.75
C ASN A 179 -4.38 -25.10 27.74
N ASN A 180 -3.71 -24.06 27.27
CA ASN A 180 -3.13 -22.99 28.08
C ASN A 180 -3.84 -21.67 27.79
N ASN A 181 -4.00 -20.82 28.82
CA ASN A 181 -4.48 -19.46 28.61
C ASN A 181 -3.53 -18.71 27.68
N CYS A 182 -4.11 -17.88 26.82
CA CYS A 182 -3.38 -17.12 25.82
C CYS A 182 -3.92 -15.71 25.72
N TYR A 183 -3.15 -14.83 25.09
CA TYR A 183 -3.58 -13.47 24.84
C TYR A 183 -2.94 -12.91 23.58
N LEU A 184 -3.71 -12.09 22.89
CA LEU A 184 -3.23 -11.18 21.84
C LEU A 184 -2.90 -9.85 22.51
N TYR A 185 -1.71 -9.31 22.30
CA TYR A 185 -1.28 -8.10 22.98
C TYR A 185 -0.52 -7.14 22.10
N ILE A 186 -0.51 -5.90 22.53
CA ILE A 186 0.43 -4.87 22.13
C ILE A 186 1.17 -4.39 23.38
N SER A 187 2.50 -4.30 23.33
CA SER A 187 3.32 -3.78 24.42
C SER A 187 4.08 -2.53 24.02
N ALA A 188 4.61 -1.83 25.03
CA ALA A 188 5.51 -0.70 24.83
C ALA A 188 6.82 -1.11 24.12
N ALA A 189 7.18 -2.40 24.10
CA ALA A 189 8.30 -2.88 23.30
C ALA A 189 8.00 -2.87 21.79
N GLU A 190 6.77 -3.20 21.37
CA GLU A 190 6.35 -3.11 19.96
C GLU A 190 5.91 -1.69 19.58
N TYR A 191 5.29 -0.97 20.51
CA TYR A 191 4.78 0.38 20.30
C TYR A 191 5.11 1.28 21.50
N PRO A 192 6.32 1.88 21.52
CA PRO A 192 6.81 2.69 22.64
C PRO A 192 5.91 3.84 23.08
N GLN A 193 4.95 4.24 22.26
CA GLN A 193 4.00 5.31 22.60
C GLN A 193 3.00 4.92 23.68
N LEU A 194 2.87 3.62 24.01
CA LEU A 194 2.12 3.23 25.20
C LEU A 194 2.73 3.84 26.47
N PHE A 195 4.02 4.23 26.48
CA PHE A 195 4.60 4.99 27.59
C PHE A 195 4.03 6.41 27.74
N ASN A 196 3.40 6.98 26.71
CA ASN A 196 2.71 8.26 26.85
C ASN A 196 1.53 8.17 27.82
N LEU A 197 1.05 6.95 28.12
CA LEU A 197 -0.01 6.69 29.08
C LEU A 197 0.51 6.66 30.53
N GLN A 198 1.82 6.65 30.78
CA GLN A 198 2.40 6.61 32.13
C GLN A 198 1.84 7.72 33.02
N GLY A 199 1.41 7.33 34.23
CA GLY A 199 0.80 8.22 35.21
C GLY A 199 -0.65 8.59 34.91
N GLN A 200 -1.26 8.05 33.85
CA GLN A 200 -2.67 8.31 33.50
C GLN A 200 -3.58 7.15 33.96
N THR A 201 -4.84 7.49 34.20
CA THR A 201 -5.92 6.49 34.28
C THR A 201 -6.61 6.41 32.93
N ILE A 202 -6.77 5.20 32.42
CA ILE A 202 -7.30 4.93 31.09
C ILE A 202 -8.54 4.03 31.17
N ARG A 203 -9.36 4.08 30.13
CA ARG A 203 -10.40 3.06 29.86
C ARG A 203 -10.02 2.30 28.60
N ILE A 204 -10.27 1.00 28.59
CA ILE A 204 -9.99 0.16 27.42
C ILE A 204 -11.26 -0.55 27.03
N PHE A 205 -11.54 -0.55 25.74
CA PHE A 205 -12.68 -1.23 25.17
C PHE A 205 -12.23 -2.14 24.04
N ALA A 206 -12.99 -3.20 23.79
CA ALA A 206 -12.81 -4.03 22.61
C ALA A 206 -14.13 -4.68 22.23
N ARG A 207 -14.36 -4.88 20.93
CA ARG A 207 -15.44 -5.73 20.44
C ARG A 207 -14.95 -7.17 20.44
N VAL A 208 -15.76 -8.05 21.01
CA VAL A 208 -15.37 -9.45 21.14
C VAL A 208 -16.55 -10.38 20.90
N LEU A 209 -16.28 -11.46 20.18
CA LEU A 209 -17.19 -12.59 20.02
C LEU A 209 -16.55 -13.83 20.63
N ALA A 210 -17.23 -14.42 21.61
CA ALA A 210 -16.89 -15.74 22.15
C ALA A 210 -18.15 -16.60 22.23
N SER A 211 -17.99 -17.90 22.01
CA SER A 211 -19.09 -18.87 22.09
C SER A 211 -19.42 -19.24 23.54
N SER A 212 -18.40 -19.31 24.40
CA SER A 212 -18.51 -19.71 25.79
C SER A 212 -18.37 -18.49 26.72
N ALA A 213 -19.19 -18.47 27.78
CA ALA A 213 -19.04 -17.49 28.84
C ALA A 213 -17.68 -17.63 29.54
N SER A 214 -17.16 -16.53 30.09
CA SER A 214 -15.88 -16.53 30.83
C SER A 214 -14.66 -16.95 30.00
N GLN A 215 -14.78 -16.87 28.67
CA GLN A 215 -13.69 -17.20 27.76
C GLN A 215 -12.82 -15.98 27.45
N ALA A 216 -13.39 -14.78 27.35
CA ALA A 216 -12.65 -13.59 26.92
C ALA A 216 -12.71 -12.47 27.95
N ARG A 217 -11.61 -11.72 28.13
CA ARG A 217 -11.54 -10.46 28.90
C ARG A 217 -10.37 -9.59 28.46
N ILE A 218 -10.44 -8.30 28.78
CA ILE A 218 -9.36 -7.32 28.58
C ILE A 218 -8.49 -7.29 29.85
N GLU A 219 -7.18 -7.17 29.69
CA GLU A 219 -6.19 -6.96 30.77
C GLU A 219 -5.27 -5.79 30.40
N LEU A 220 -5.08 -4.86 31.34
CA LEU A 220 -4.01 -3.88 31.31
C LEU A 220 -2.86 -4.44 32.14
N TYR A 221 -1.76 -4.76 31.48
CA TYR A 221 -0.53 -5.18 32.13
C TYR A 221 0.41 -4.00 32.28
N SER A 222 1.09 -3.91 33.42
CA SER A 222 2.25 -3.05 33.57
C SER A 222 3.36 -3.73 34.37
N LYS A 223 4.60 -3.33 34.11
CA LYS A 223 5.77 -3.73 34.87
C LYS A 223 6.53 -2.50 35.32
N GLN A 224 6.85 -2.40 36.59
CA GLN A 224 7.60 -1.28 37.17
C GLN A 224 9.11 -1.48 37.07
N SER A 225 9.84 -0.39 37.30
CA SER A 225 11.30 -0.36 37.27
C SER A 225 11.96 -1.27 38.31
N ASP A 226 11.28 -1.57 39.41
CA ASP A 226 11.72 -2.51 40.45
C ASP A 226 11.43 -3.99 40.11
N GLY A 227 10.81 -4.23 38.94
CA GLY A 227 10.45 -5.56 38.46
C GLY A 227 9.05 -6.02 38.86
N THR A 228 8.30 -5.25 39.65
CA THR A 228 6.93 -5.57 40.06
C THR A 228 6.00 -5.59 38.85
N GLU A 229 5.21 -6.65 38.71
CA GLU A 229 4.26 -6.82 37.61
C GLU A 229 2.82 -6.71 38.12
N ASP A 230 2.00 -5.93 37.43
CA ASP A 230 0.56 -5.83 37.68
C ASP A 230 -0.23 -6.49 36.54
N THR A 231 -0.96 -7.54 36.90
CA THR A 231 -1.86 -8.32 36.02
C THR A 231 -3.30 -8.30 36.55
N THR A 232 -3.57 -7.46 37.55
CA THR A 232 -4.84 -7.45 38.29
C THR A 232 -5.88 -6.54 37.66
N GLN A 233 -5.46 -5.64 36.76
CA GLN A 233 -6.32 -4.68 36.08
C GLN A 233 -7.02 -5.33 34.89
N VAL A 234 -8.20 -5.92 35.13
CA VAL A 234 -8.94 -6.70 34.14
C VAL A 234 -10.39 -6.24 34.02
N SER A 235 -10.97 -6.40 32.83
CA SER A 235 -12.41 -6.24 32.64
C SER A 235 -13.18 -7.42 33.22
N ASP A 236 -14.51 -7.26 33.30
CA ASP A 236 -15.40 -8.40 33.39
C ASP A 236 -15.23 -9.33 32.18
N TYR A 237 -15.67 -10.57 32.34
CA TYR A 237 -15.64 -11.58 31.29
C TYR A 237 -16.77 -11.41 30.28
N HIS A 238 -16.51 -11.81 29.04
CA HIS A 238 -17.53 -11.98 28.00
C HIS A 238 -18.64 -12.92 28.46
N THR A 239 -19.88 -12.54 28.17
CA THR A 239 -21.09 -13.23 28.62
C THR A 239 -21.35 -14.54 27.88
N GLY A 240 -20.67 -14.79 26.76
CA GLY A 240 -20.84 -15.93 25.87
C GLY A 240 -21.93 -15.71 24.83
N GLY A 241 -22.46 -16.80 24.26
CA GLY A 241 -23.64 -16.75 23.39
C GLY A 241 -23.37 -16.50 21.90
N GLY A 242 -22.11 -16.36 21.50
CA GLY A 242 -21.72 -16.33 20.07
C GLY A 242 -22.09 -15.06 19.33
N LEU A 243 -22.31 -13.95 20.05
CA LEU A 243 -22.53 -12.62 19.48
C LEU A 243 -21.41 -11.67 19.89
N PHE A 244 -21.23 -10.60 19.10
CA PHE A 244 -20.33 -9.51 19.48
C PHE A 244 -20.88 -8.74 20.68
N GLU A 245 -20.02 -8.55 21.68
CA GLU A 245 -20.25 -7.71 22.85
C GLU A 245 -19.10 -6.70 22.96
N THR A 246 -19.35 -5.54 23.57
CA THR A 246 -18.28 -4.64 23.98
C THR A 246 -17.83 -5.01 25.37
N LEU A 247 -16.57 -5.41 25.50
CA LEU A 247 -15.93 -5.46 26.81
C LEU A 247 -15.31 -4.11 27.16
N GLU A 248 -15.34 -3.78 28.44
CA GLU A 248 -14.76 -2.56 28.99
C GLU A 248 -13.93 -2.87 30.23
N LEU A 249 -12.66 -2.45 30.21
CA LEU A 249 -11.91 -2.15 31.43
C LEU A 249 -12.21 -0.69 31.79
N SER A 250 -13.07 -0.49 32.79
CA SER A 250 -13.65 0.82 33.11
C SER A 250 -12.70 1.76 33.84
N SER A 251 -11.56 1.26 34.34
CA SER A 251 -10.50 2.06 34.94
C SER A 251 -9.22 1.22 35.05
N GLY A 252 -8.18 1.61 34.31
CA GLY A 252 -6.84 1.06 34.41
C GLY A 252 -5.82 2.17 34.72
N ALA A 253 -5.04 2.02 35.77
CA ALA A 253 -3.94 2.93 36.10
C ALA A 253 -2.65 2.45 35.44
N VAL A 254 -2.10 3.27 34.55
CA VAL A 254 -0.75 3.04 34.02
C VAL A 254 0.24 3.71 34.95
N LEU A 255 1.09 2.91 35.59
CA LEU A 255 2.02 3.39 36.60
C LEU A 255 3.04 4.37 36.00
N SER A 256 3.37 5.44 36.74
CA SER A 256 4.24 6.52 36.26
C SER A 256 5.69 6.10 36.00
N ASP A 257 6.12 4.98 36.59
CA ASP A 257 7.46 4.41 36.45
C ASP A 257 7.45 3.05 35.72
N ALA A 258 6.37 2.75 34.98
CA ALA A 258 6.25 1.50 34.23
C ALA A 258 7.36 1.37 33.18
N VAL A 259 8.16 0.32 33.23
CA VAL A 259 9.16 -0.03 32.19
C VAL A 259 8.58 -0.95 31.11
N ASP A 260 7.39 -1.48 31.33
CA ASP A 260 6.57 -2.13 30.31
C ASP A 260 5.09 -1.83 30.57
N VAL A 261 4.33 -1.67 29.50
CA VAL A 261 2.88 -1.46 29.50
C VAL A 261 2.34 -2.27 28.35
N SER A 262 1.35 -3.12 28.59
CA SER A 262 0.69 -3.89 27.53
C SER A 262 -0.82 -3.89 27.67
N ILE A 263 -1.51 -3.83 26.54
CA ILE A 263 -2.94 -4.08 26.45
C ILE A 263 -3.11 -5.50 25.93
N ARG A 264 -3.79 -6.35 26.71
CA ARG A 264 -3.90 -7.79 26.45
C ARG A 264 -5.37 -8.18 26.29
N LEU A 265 -5.65 -8.85 25.20
CA LEU A 265 -6.96 -9.42 24.85
C LEU A 265 -6.87 -10.92 25.08
N THR A 266 -7.48 -11.40 26.16
CA THR A 266 -7.21 -12.73 26.68
C THR A 266 -8.24 -13.76 26.22
N ASN A 267 -7.81 -14.97 25.94
CA ASN A 267 -8.66 -16.15 25.77
C ASN A 267 -8.27 -17.14 26.88
N ASN A 268 -9.19 -17.36 27.80
CA ASN A 268 -9.01 -18.05 29.07
C ASN A 268 -10.01 -19.20 29.19
N THR A 269 -9.78 -20.07 30.18
CA THR A 269 -10.69 -21.11 30.72
C THR A 269 -11.05 -22.26 29.77
N THR A 270 -11.47 -21.99 28.53
CA THR A 270 -12.04 -22.99 27.61
C THR A 270 -11.25 -23.04 26.30
N ASN A 271 -11.06 -24.24 25.73
CA ASN A 271 -10.44 -24.37 24.41
C ASN A 271 -11.40 -23.86 23.33
N GLY A 272 -10.89 -23.07 22.40
CA GLY A 272 -11.69 -22.48 21.34
C GLY A 272 -11.16 -21.14 20.87
N THR A 273 -11.86 -20.56 19.91
CA THR A 273 -11.50 -19.30 19.27
C THR A 273 -12.36 -18.16 19.80
N VAL A 274 -11.71 -17.04 20.10
CA VAL A 274 -12.33 -15.75 20.40
C VAL A 274 -11.97 -14.81 19.26
N TYR A 275 -12.93 -14.01 18.80
CA TYR A 275 -12.71 -13.03 17.74
C TYR A 275 -12.71 -11.64 18.34
N TRP A 276 -11.62 -10.91 18.14
CA TRP A 276 -11.41 -9.55 18.62
C TRP A 276 -11.46 -8.56 17.48
N ASP A 277 -12.11 -7.43 17.70
CA ASP A 277 -12.21 -6.34 16.75
C ASP A 277 -12.31 -5.00 17.46
N ASP A 278 -12.02 -3.91 16.75
CA ASP A 278 -12.11 -2.52 17.19
C ASP A 278 -11.74 -2.35 18.67
N VAL A 279 -10.46 -2.45 19.01
CA VAL A 279 -9.96 -2.11 20.35
C VAL A 279 -9.83 -0.59 20.44
N TRP A 280 -10.20 0.03 21.55
CA TRP A 280 -9.83 1.43 21.77
C TRP A 280 -9.52 1.78 23.21
N VAL A 281 -8.56 2.70 23.37
CA VAL A 281 -8.20 3.30 24.65
C VAL A 281 -8.77 4.70 24.72
N VAL A 282 -9.29 5.10 25.88
CA VAL A 282 -9.75 6.45 26.15
C VAL A 282 -8.91 7.03 27.29
N THR A 283 -8.37 8.23 27.07
CA THR A 283 -7.66 9.05 28.06
C THR A 283 -8.14 10.51 27.96
N ASP A 284 -7.57 11.38 28.80
CA ASP A 284 -7.86 12.82 28.83
C ASP A 284 -7.21 13.61 27.66
N SER A 285 -6.33 13.00 26.85
CA SER A 285 -5.71 13.64 25.68
C SER A 285 -5.70 12.72 24.46
N ARG A 286 -5.80 13.26 23.23
CA ARG A 286 -5.99 12.43 22.02
C ARG A 286 -5.08 12.89 20.86
N GLU A 287 -4.10 12.06 20.52
CA GLU A 287 -3.19 12.25 19.38
C GLU A 287 -3.20 10.99 18.48
N TYR A 288 -3.19 11.17 17.16
CA TYR A 288 -3.24 10.10 16.16
C TYR A 288 -2.12 10.24 15.16
N PHE A 289 -1.68 9.13 14.57
CA PHE A 289 -0.88 9.16 13.36
C PHE A 289 -1.80 9.21 12.15
N VAL A 290 -1.51 10.13 11.23
CA VAL A 290 -2.12 10.07 9.91
C VAL A 290 -1.57 8.83 9.19
N PRO A 291 -2.44 8.00 8.56
CA PRO A 291 -2.00 6.86 7.78
C PRO A 291 -0.96 7.27 6.73
N THR A 292 0.09 6.47 6.59
CA THR A 292 1.25 6.77 5.72
C THR A 292 0.90 6.93 4.24
N SER A 293 -0.28 6.46 3.82
CA SER A 293 -0.81 6.67 2.48
C SER A 293 -1.11 8.14 2.16
N PHE A 294 -1.34 8.98 3.16
CA PHE A 294 -1.58 10.41 2.96
C PHE A 294 -0.27 11.18 2.85
N GLU A 295 -0.10 11.90 1.74
CA GLU A 295 0.88 13.00 1.68
C GLU A 295 0.32 14.26 2.34
N LYS A 296 -1.00 14.45 2.21
CA LYS A 296 -1.70 15.59 2.80
C LYS A 296 -3.15 15.24 3.13
N VAL A 297 -3.56 15.51 4.36
CA VAL A 297 -4.97 15.52 4.77
C VAL A 297 -5.54 16.91 4.47
N ASN A 298 -6.68 16.95 3.80
CA ASN A 298 -7.38 18.18 3.45
C ASN A 298 -8.54 18.47 4.40
N LYS A 299 -9.27 17.43 4.81
CA LYS A 299 -10.42 17.53 5.70
C LYS A 299 -10.47 16.35 6.64
N VAL A 300 -11.02 16.57 7.81
CA VAL A 300 -11.28 15.55 8.81
C VAL A 300 -12.72 15.69 9.23
N PHE A 301 -13.39 14.56 9.33
CA PHE A 301 -14.76 14.48 9.77
C PHE A 301 -14.83 13.54 10.95
N LEU A 302 -15.77 13.82 11.85
CA LEU A 302 -16.26 12.83 12.77
C LEU A 302 -17.53 12.24 12.22
N LEU A 303 -17.61 10.92 12.22
CA LEU A 303 -18.80 10.23 11.76
C LEU A 303 -19.79 10.15 12.92
N ASP A 304 -20.99 10.69 12.72
CA ASP A 304 -22.05 10.64 13.73
C ASP A 304 -22.77 9.29 13.62
N ALA A 305 -22.67 8.48 14.67
CA ALA A 305 -23.18 7.12 14.71
C ALA A 305 -24.60 7.09 15.28
N ALA A 306 -25.57 6.51 14.55
CA ALA A 306 -26.89 6.26 15.11
C ALA A 306 -26.97 4.84 15.65
N TYR A 307 -27.06 4.73 16.97
CA TYR A 307 -27.22 3.48 17.72
C TYR A 307 -26.05 2.49 17.62
N ASP A 308 -25.32 2.45 16.51
CA ASP A 308 -24.08 1.70 16.35
C ASP A 308 -23.07 2.39 15.39
N ASP A 309 -21.81 2.02 15.54
CA ASP A 309 -20.64 2.56 14.81
C ASP A 309 -20.58 2.17 13.32
N LEU A 310 -21.57 1.43 12.82
CA LEU A 310 -21.66 0.98 11.44
C LEU A 310 -22.70 1.78 10.64
N ASN A 311 -23.74 2.30 11.30
CA ASN A 311 -24.79 3.09 10.68
C ASN A 311 -24.61 4.58 10.99
N PHE A 312 -23.82 5.26 10.16
CA PHE A 312 -23.61 6.70 10.29
C PHE A 312 -24.83 7.47 9.78
N ILE A 313 -25.38 8.33 10.63
CA ILE A 313 -26.48 9.26 10.26
C ILE A 313 -25.98 10.58 9.70
N GLY A 314 -24.70 10.88 9.91
CA GLY A 314 -24.10 12.12 9.43
C GLY A 314 -22.59 12.13 9.56
N GLU A 315 -21.99 13.21 9.09
CA GLU A 315 -20.59 13.53 9.31
C GLU A 315 -20.45 15.01 9.65
N THR A 316 -19.64 15.31 10.66
CA THR A 316 -19.36 16.68 11.11
C THR A 316 -17.92 17.01 10.74
N GLU A 317 -17.73 17.99 9.85
CA GLU A 317 -16.39 18.47 9.49
C GLU A 317 -15.75 19.16 10.70
N LEU A 318 -14.54 18.73 11.08
CA LEU A 318 -13.78 19.38 12.14
C LEU A 318 -13.12 20.65 11.61
N TYR A 319 -13.42 21.76 12.26
CA TYR A 319 -12.75 23.03 11.99
C TYR A 319 -11.26 22.98 12.38
N GLN A 320 -10.43 23.78 11.69
CA GLN A 320 -8.97 23.81 11.85
C GLN A 320 -8.45 24.12 13.27
N TRP A 321 -9.28 24.67 14.16
CA TRP A 321 -8.89 24.91 15.56
C TRP A 321 -9.15 23.70 16.47
N HIS A 322 -9.93 22.72 16.01
CA HIS A 322 -10.11 21.43 16.67
C HIS A 322 -9.10 20.38 16.19
N GLN A 323 -8.20 20.73 15.27
CA GLN A 323 -7.22 19.80 14.76
C GLN A 323 -5.89 20.44 14.40
N SER A 324 -4.80 19.71 14.55
CA SER A 324 -3.51 20.12 13.99
C SER A 324 -2.79 18.88 13.48
N ILE A 325 -2.18 18.96 12.29
CA ILE A 325 -1.23 17.95 11.85
C ILE A 325 0.16 18.54 12.04
N ASP A 326 0.98 17.89 12.87
CA ASP A 326 2.35 18.34 13.11
C ASP A 326 3.29 17.97 11.94
N SER A 327 4.55 18.42 12.02
CA SER A 327 5.57 18.13 11.02
C SER A 327 5.96 16.64 10.94
N GLN A 328 5.52 15.83 11.90
CA GLN A 328 5.74 14.39 11.95
C GLN A 328 4.53 13.60 11.43
N GLY A 329 3.49 14.29 10.92
CA GLY A 329 2.27 13.65 10.41
C GLY A 329 1.32 13.19 11.51
N ARG A 330 1.44 13.73 12.73
CA ARG A 330 0.51 13.42 13.82
C ARG A 330 -0.69 14.33 13.74
N LEU A 331 -1.87 13.76 13.53
CA LEU A 331 -3.14 14.45 13.69
C LEU A 331 -3.46 14.54 15.19
N LYS A 332 -3.52 15.74 15.72
CA LYS A 332 -4.12 16.02 17.03
C LYS A 332 -5.55 16.43 16.79
N ILE A 333 -6.50 15.87 17.55
CA ILE A 333 -7.88 16.34 17.59
C ILE A 333 -8.16 16.83 19.00
N VAL A 334 -8.49 18.11 19.14
CA VAL A 334 -8.93 18.71 20.39
C VAL A 334 -10.42 18.39 20.51
N SER A 335 -10.80 17.47 21.40
CA SER A 335 -12.21 17.12 21.63
C SER A 335 -12.61 17.18 23.09
N ASP A 336 -13.82 17.65 23.29
CA ASP A 336 -14.67 17.61 24.47
C ASP A 336 -15.34 16.23 24.61
N GLU A 337 -14.86 15.44 25.59
CA GLU A 337 -15.33 14.20 26.28
C GLU A 337 -16.28 13.15 25.61
N SER A 338 -17.03 13.44 24.55
CA SER A 338 -18.14 12.60 24.05
C SER A 338 -17.85 11.80 22.77
N TRP A 339 -16.64 11.88 22.20
CA TRP A 339 -16.41 11.43 20.81
C TRP A 339 -15.64 10.10 20.71
N THR A 340 -16.27 8.96 21.00
CA THR A 340 -15.73 7.63 20.66
C THR A 340 -15.97 7.24 19.19
N ASN A 341 -16.34 8.22 18.35
CA ASN A 341 -16.76 7.98 16.98
C ASN A 341 -15.58 7.79 16.03
N ARG A 342 -15.82 7.12 14.90
CA ARG A 342 -14.84 7.00 13.81
C ARG A 342 -14.51 8.37 13.24
N VAL A 343 -13.22 8.57 12.96
CA VAL A 343 -12.68 9.73 12.27
C VAL A 343 -12.53 9.37 10.80
N ARG A 344 -13.11 10.19 9.92
CA ARG A 344 -12.90 10.09 8.47
C ARG A 344 -11.94 11.16 7.99
N LEU A 345 -10.82 10.74 7.44
CA LEU A 345 -9.84 11.60 6.78
C LEU A 345 -10.14 11.66 5.28
N TYR A 346 -10.13 12.87 4.74
CA TYR A 346 -10.08 13.12 3.30
C TYR A 346 -8.78 13.81 2.96
N GLY A 347 -8.10 13.30 1.94
CA GLY A 347 -6.79 13.80 1.58
C GLY A 347 -6.30 13.28 0.26
N MET A 348 -4.99 13.40 0.07
CA MET A 348 -4.31 13.14 -1.19
C MET A 348 -3.07 12.32 -0.93
N GLY A 349 -2.84 11.32 -1.77
CA GLY A 349 -1.62 10.51 -1.81
C GLY A 349 -0.95 10.59 -3.19
N LYS A 350 0.29 10.10 -3.25
CA LYS A 350 0.99 9.85 -4.51
C LYS A 350 0.33 8.70 -5.27
N LEU A 351 0.57 8.66 -6.57
CA LEU A 351 0.24 7.50 -7.40
C LEU A 351 1.13 6.31 -7.03
N SER A 352 0.62 5.10 -7.21
CA SER A 352 1.39 3.88 -6.95
C SER A 352 2.65 3.80 -7.82
N THR A 353 3.77 3.39 -7.24
CA THR A 353 5.03 3.08 -7.94
C THR A 353 4.97 1.69 -8.56
N LEU A 354 5.73 1.47 -9.63
CA LEU A 354 5.68 0.25 -10.43
C LEU A 354 7.03 -0.48 -10.38
N SER A 355 6.98 -1.80 -10.32
CA SER A 355 8.15 -2.68 -10.23
C SER A 355 8.09 -3.87 -11.20
N ASP A 356 6.89 -4.26 -11.62
CA ASP A 356 6.63 -5.36 -12.55
C ASP A 356 5.66 -4.89 -13.67
N ASP A 357 5.68 -5.55 -14.83
CA ASP A 357 4.80 -5.26 -15.97
C ASP A 357 3.30 -5.36 -15.61
N THR A 358 2.96 -6.21 -14.64
CA THR A 358 1.58 -6.39 -14.14
C THR A 358 1.14 -5.38 -13.10
N ASP A 359 2.07 -4.62 -12.50
CA ASP A 359 1.74 -3.59 -11.52
C ASP A 359 0.84 -2.53 -12.16
N THR A 360 -0.08 -1.98 -11.36
CA THR A 360 -1.03 -0.96 -11.83
C THR A 360 -0.91 0.34 -11.04
N THR A 361 -1.20 1.45 -11.71
CA THR A 361 -1.28 2.78 -11.09
C THR A 361 -2.61 3.48 -11.40
N GLU A 362 -3.01 4.43 -10.56
CA GLU A 362 -4.35 5.04 -10.54
C GLU A 362 -4.50 6.14 -11.60
N LEU A 363 -4.46 5.73 -12.88
CA LEU A 363 -4.55 6.63 -14.03
C LEU A 363 -5.70 6.26 -14.96
N ASN A 364 -6.21 7.26 -15.67
CA ASN A 364 -6.94 7.05 -16.92
C ASN A 364 -5.99 7.21 -18.13
N ASP A 365 -6.49 6.93 -19.34
CA ASP A 365 -5.69 6.96 -20.56
C ASP A 365 -4.98 8.31 -20.81
N THR A 366 -5.71 9.43 -20.67
CA THR A 366 -5.14 10.77 -20.91
C THR A 366 -4.05 11.10 -19.90
N GLN A 367 -4.25 10.71 -18.64
CA GLN A 367 -3.26 10.90 -17.58
C GLN A 367 -2.04 9.99 -17.78
N ALA A 368 -2.25 8.74 -18.20
CA ALA A 368 -1.18 7.80 -18.55
C ALA A 368 -0.31 8.33 -19.70
N ARG A 369 -0.92 8.92 -20.73
CA ARG A 369 -0.18 9.59 -21.81
C ARG A 369 0.65 10.77 -21.33
N LEU A 370 0.15 11.54 -20.35
CA LEU A 370 0.97 12.61 -19.75
C LEU A 370 2.19 12.05 -19.01
N ILE A 371 2.02 10.95 -18.26
CA ILE A 371 3.14 10.28 -17.60
C ILE A 371 4.15 9.76 -18.63
N ALA A 372 3.67 9.09 -19.69
CA ALA A 372 4.53 8.59 -20.76
C ALA A 372 5.36 9.70 -21.43
N VAL A 373 4.75 10.85 -21.73
CA VAL A 373 5.48 12.01 -22.29
C VAL A 373 6.53 12.54 -21.31
N ASN A 374 6.23 12.61 -20.01
CA ASN A 374 7.21 13.03 -19.00
C ASN A 374 8.37 12.02 -18.88
N ALA A 375 8.07 10.73 -18.91
CA ALA A 375 9.08 9.68 -18.87
C ALA A 375 9.99 9.73 -20.11
N ALA A 376 9.40 9.88 -21.31
CA ALA A 376 10.13 10.00 -22.57
C ALA A 376 11.04 11.23 -22.60
N LEU A 377 10.58 12.38 -22.09
CA LEU A 377 11.42 13.56 -21.89
C LEU A 377 12.64 13.25 -21.00
N GLY A 378 12.43 12.56 -19.88
CA GLY A 378 13.52 12.16 -18.99
C GLY A 378 14.51 11.18 -19.61
N VAL A 379 14.07 10.30 -20.52
CA VAL A 379 14.95 9.42 -21.30
C VAL A 379 15.79 10.22 -22.29
N LEU A 380 15.16 11.16 -23.02
CA LEU A 380 15.88 12.00 -23.99
C LEU A 380 16.88 12.95 -23.32
N GLU A 381 16.55 13.54 -22.18
CA GLU A 381 17.47 14.40 -21.43
C GLU A 381 18.71 13.62 -20.97
N ASN A 382 18.51 12.40 -20.44
CA ASN A 382 19.61 11.49 -20.11
C ASN A 382 20.49 11.18 -21.34
N THR A 383 19.84 10.92 -22.48
CA THR A 383 20.54 10.59 -23.73
C THR A 383 21.34 11.79 -24.24
N LYS A 384 20.76 12.99 -24.24
CA LYS A 384 21.41 14.24 -24.68
C LYS A 384 22.71 14.49 -23.92
N MET A 385 22.74 14.22 -22.61
CA MET A 385 23.94 14.39 -21.78
C MET A 385 25.08 13.44 -22.16
N ALA A 386 24.78 12.31 -22.79
CA ALA A 386 25.76 11.31 -23.21
C ALA A 386 26.13 11.38 -24.71
N SER A 387 25.45 12.24 -25.49
CA SER A 387 25.55 12.28 -26.95
C SER A 387 26.60 13.26 -27.47
N SER A 388 27.04 13.05 -28.71
CA SER A 388 27.83 14.03 -29.46
C SER A 388 27.01 15.29 -29.79
N VAL A 389 27.67 16.40 -30.17
CA VAL A 389 27.01 17.68 -30.47
C VAL A 389 25.95 17.56 -31.57
N TYR A 390 26.22 16.79 -32.63
CA TYR A 390 25.29 16.61 -33.75
C TYR A 390 24.03 15.82 -33.33
N GLU A 391 24.21 14.75 -32.56
CA GLU A 391 23.10 13.96 -32.01
C GLU A 391 22.28 14.76 -31.00
N ALA A 392 22.94 15.58 -30.17
CA ALA A 392 22.28 16.44 -29.19
C ALA A 392 21.31 17.44 -29.86
N ASN A 393 21.64 17.96 -31.05
CA ASN A 393 20.76 18.85 -31.80
C ASN A 393 19.49 18.16 -32.32
N ALA A 394 19.58 16.88 -32.68
CA ALA A 394 18.41 16.10 -33.08
C ALA A 394 17.50 15.84 -31.86
N ILE A 395 18.11 15.39 -30.75
CA ILE A 395 17.41 15.14 -29.48
C ILE A 395 16.71 16.41 -28.97
N GLU A 396 17.31 17.58 -29.12
CA GLU A 396 16.71 18.85 -28.69
C GLU A 396 15.42 19.21 -29.44
N ARG A 397 15.31 18.85 -30.72
CA ARG A 397 14.06 19.02 -31.48
C ARG A 397 12.96 18.10 -30.94
N ASP A 398 13.30 16.85 -30.63
CA ASP A 398 12.36 15.90 -30.06
C ASP A 398 11.90 16.30 -28.65
N ILE A 399 12.82 16.80 -27.81
CA ILE A 399 12.50 17.40 -26.50
C ILE A 399 11.50 18.54 -26.70
N SER A 400 11.76 19.48 -27.62
CA SER A 400 10.88 20.63 -27.87
C SER A 400 9.47 20.20 -28.30
N ARG A 401 9.36 19.20 -29.19
CA ARG A 401 8.08 18.62 -29.63
C ARG A 401 7.32 18.00 -28.46
N MET A 402 8.01 17.23 -27.61
CA MET A 402 7.39 16.59 -26.45
C MET A 402 7.00 17.57 -25.35
N THR A 403 7.78 18.63 -25.12
CA THR A 403 7.39 19.72 -24.20
C THR A 403 6.08 20.38 -24.65
N LEU A 404 5.90 20.61 -25.96
CA LEU A 404 4.64 21.13 -26.48
C LEU A 404 3.48 20.15 -26.25
N LYS A 405 3.68 18.86 -26.53
CA LYS A 405 2.67 17.82 -26.31
C LYS A 405 2.30 17.68 -24.82
N LYS A 406 3.28 17.75 -23.92
CA LYS A 406 3.09 17.82 -22.46
C LYS A 406 2.15 18.98 -22.10
N MET A 407 2.45 20.20 -22.54
CA MET A 407 1.62 21.37 -22.25
C MET A 407 0.17 21.21 -22.76
N GLN A 408 -0.01 20.59 -23.94
CA GLN A 408 -1.34 20.31 -24.50
C GLN A 408 -2.12 19.30 -23.65
N LEU A 409 -1.49 18.19 -23.24
CA LEU A 409 -2.09 17.17 -22.38
C LEU A 409 -2.43 17.75 -21.00
N GLU A 410 -1.53 18.53 -20.43
CA GLU A 410 -1.75 19.23 -19.16
C GLU A 410 -2.95 20.17 -19.21
N ARG A 411 -3.10 20.92 -20.32
CA ARG A 411 -4.27 21.77 -20.54
C ARG A 411 -5.55 20.95 -20.67
N LYS A 412 -5.52 19.82 -21.39
CA LYS A 412 -6.67 18.90 -21.51
C LYS A 412 -7.10 18.37 -20.15
N ILE A 413 -6.15 17.99 -19.29
CA ILE A 413 -6.43 17.50 -17.94
C ILE A 413 -7.01 18.62 -17.05
N GLY A 414 -6.52 19.86 -17.17
CA GLY A 414 -7.05 21.00 -16.43
C GLY A 414 -8.41 21.51 -16.91
N GLN A 415 -8.75 21.30 -18.19
CA GLN A 415 -10.04 21.68 -18.78
C GLN A 415 -11.10 20.58 -18.66
N GLY A 416 -10.69 19.32 -18.58
CA GLY A 416 -11.56 18.23 -18.16
C GLY A 416 -11.98 18.44 -16.71
N ASN A 417 -13.26 18.18 -16.40
CA ASN A 417 -13.70 18.08 -15.01
C ASN A 417 -12.70 17.16 -14.29
N PRO A 418 -12.09 17.53 -13.14
CA PRO A 418 -11.13 16.70 -12.42
C PRO A 418 -11.67 15.32 -11.99
N ALA A 419 -12.92 14.99 -12.34
CA ALA A 419 -13.66 13.74 -12.23
C ALA A 419 -13.03 12.47 -12.85
N GLY A 420 -11.75 12.50 -13.22
CA GLY A 420 -10.91 11.29 -13.15
C GLY A 420 -10.49 10.95 -11.71
N VAL A 421 -11.21 11.45 -10.71
CA VAL A 421 -11.00 11.16 -9.29
C VAL A 421 -11.16 9.65 -9.09
N ILE A 422 -10.04 8.94 -9.08
CA ILE A 422 -9.99 7.61 -8.47
C ILE A 422 -9.98 7.88 -6.98
N THR A 423 -11.17 7.85 -6.39
CA THR A 423 -11.31 7.78 -4.94
C THR A 423 -10.87 6.39 -4.53
N MET A 424 -9.67 6.26 -3.98
CA MET A 424 -9.38 5.10 -3.15
C MET A 424 -10.16 5.29 -1.88
N ARG A 425 -11.35 4.69 -1.86
CA ARG A 425 -12.09 4.52 -0.64
C ARG A 425 -11.57 3.26 0.00
N LYS A 426 -10.80 3.40 1.08
CA LYS A 426 -10.59 2.30 2.01
C LYS A 426 -11.93 2.06 2.73
N ARG A 427 -12.91 1.50 2.01
CA ARG A 427 -14.18 1.03 2.57
C ARG A 427 -14.05 -0.47 2.73
N TYR A 428 -14.14 -0.89 3.97
CA TYR A 428 -14.09 -2.27 4.38
C TYR A 428 -15.51 -2.55 4.89
N TRP A 429 -16.25 -3.35 4.11
CA TRP A 429 -17.71 -3.56 4.21
C TRP A 429 -18.08 -4.44 5.38
#